data_AF-A0A2U2RL57-F1
#
_entry.id   AF-A0A2U2RL57-F1
#
_cell.length_a   1.000
_cell.length_b   1.000
_cell.length_c   1.000
_cell.angle_alpha   90.00
_cell.angle_beta   90.00
_cell.angle_gamma   90.00
#
_symmetry.space_group_name_H-M   'P 1'
#
loop_
_entity.id
_entity.type
_entity.pdbx_description
1 polymer ?
#
loop_
_entity_poly.entity_id
_entity_poly.type
_entity_poly.pdbx_seq_one_letter_code
_entity_poly.pdbx_strand_id
1 'polypeptide(L)' 'MSTWGDVADAYPRSFGKLCAGTVDRLLEDTGPGSLLDVGCGAGDLAARAESAGRSVTAIEPWH' A
#
# COMPACT_ATOMS: atom_id res chain seq x y z
N MET A 1 9.95 6.23 -19.33
CA MET A 1 10.64 5.78 -18.11
C MET A 1 10.05 6.55 -16.96
N SER A 2 9.44 5.85 -16.02
CA SER A 2 9.00 6.45 -14.78
C SER A 2 10.17 6.66 -13.86
N THR A 3 10.11 7.74 -13.11
CA THR A 3 11.10 8.15 -12.10
C THR A 3 11.20 7.21 -10.89
N TRP A 4 10.47 6.08 -10.89
CA TRP A 4 10.38 5.17 -9.76
C TRP A 4 11.35 3.99 -9.82
N GLY A 5 11.84 3.60 -11.00
CA GLY A 5 12.68 2.40 -11.17
C GLY A 5 13.92 2.37 -10.28
N ASP A 6 14.58 3.51 -10.10
CA ASP A 6 15.82 3.61 -9.30
C ASP A 6 15.57 3.88 -7.80
N VAL A 7 14.34 4.25 -7.42
CA VAL A 7 13.98 4.64 -6.04
C VAL A 7 13.03 3.68 -5.35
N ALA A 8 12.39 2.76 -6.09
CA ALA A 8 11.44 1.80 -5.57
C ALA A 8 12.05 0.96 -4.43
N ASP A 9 13.29 0.49 -4.60
CA ASP A 9 13.99 -0.30 -3.57
C ASP A 9 14.39 0.51 -2.34
N ALA A 10 14.60 1.82 -2.49
CA ALA A 10 15.00 2.73 -1.42
C ALA A 10 13.81 3.29 -0.63
N TYR A 11 12.63 3.35 -1.25
CA TYR A 11 11.42 3.94 -0.66
C TYR A 11 10.95 3.24 0.62
N PRO A 12 10.90 1.89 0.72
CA PRO A 12 10.53 1.19 1.95
C PRO A 12 11.42 1.53 3.16
N ARG A 13 12.69 1.88 2.92
CA ARG A 13 13.67 2.17 3.97
C ARG A 13 13.57 3.60 4.51
N SER A 14 12.82 4.47 3.82
CA SER A 14 12.65 5.89 4.15
C SER A 14 11.18 6.19 4.47
N PHE A 15 10.46 6.78 3.52
CA PHE A 15 9.08 7.21 3.67
C PHE A 15 8.10 6.04 3.83
N GLY A 16 8.43 4.84 3.33
CA GLY A 16 7.59 3.65 3.51
C GLY A 16 7.26 3.35 4.97
N LYS A 17 8.20 3.56 5.89
CA LYS A 17 7.97 3.36 7.34
C LYS A 17 6.97 4.35 7.94
N LEU A 18 6.97 5.60 7.46
CA LEU A 18 6.00 6.61 7.91
C LEU A 18 4.60 6.24 7.45
N CYS A 19 4.45 5.82 6.18
CA CYS A 19 3.17 5.39 5.63
C CYS A 19 2.65 4.12 6.34
N ALA A 20 3.51 3.14 6.59
CA ALA A 20 3.15 1.90 7.29
C ALA A 20 2.52 2.17 8.67
N GLY A 21 2.99 3.20 9.39
CA GLY A 21 2.44 3.57 10.70
C GLY A 21 0.98 4.07 10.68
N THR A 22 0.44 4.42 9.51
CA THR A 22 -0.93 4.94 9.38
C THR A 22 -1.95 3.92 8.89
N VAL A 23 -1.49 2.74 8.46
CA VAL A 23 -2.32 1.72 7.81
C VAL A 23 -3.51 1.31 8.67
N ASP A 24 -3.27 0.93 9.93
CA ASP A 24 -4.35 0.43 10.80
C ASP A 24 -5.41 1.52 11.06
N ARG A 25 -4.97 2.77 11.30
CA ARG A 25 -5.88 3.90 11.50
C ARG A 25 -6.73 4.19 10.26
N LEU A 26 -6.15 4.11 9.07
CA LEU A 26 -6.85 4.32 7.81
C LEU A 26 -7.90 3.23 7.56
N LEU A 27 -7.58 1.97 7.92
CA LEU A 27 -8.53 0.86 7.82
C LEU A 27 -9.66 0.95 8.85
N GLU A 28 -9.41 1.51 10.03
CA GLU A 28 -10.49 1.80 11.00
C GLU A 28 -11.43 2.89 10.48
N ASP A 29 -10.87 4.02 10.05
CA ASP A 29 -11.66 5.22 9.69
C ASP A 29 -12.49 5.06 8.43
N THR A 30 -12.06 4.19 7.51
CA THR A 30 -12.77 3.97 6.24
C THR A 30 -13.80 2.82 6.31
N GLY A 31 -13.77 2.00 7.36
CA GLY A 31 -14.73 0.91 7.55
C GLY A 31 -14.67 -0.18 6.46
N PRO A 32 -15.55 -1.20 6.53
CA PRO A 32 -15.50 -2.34 5.61
C PRO A 32 -15.82 -1.93 4.17
N GLY A 33 -15.32 -2.69 3.19
CA GLY A 33 -15.65 -2.48 1.78
C GLY A 33 -14.56 -2.94 0.82
N SER A 34 -14.62 -2.44 -0.41
CA SER A 34 -13.57 -2.61 -1.39
C SER A 34 -12.47 -1.56 -1.23
N LEU A 35 -11.22 -1.94 -1.48
CA LEU A 35 -10.05 -1.07 -1.49
C LEU A 35 -9.35 -1.17 -2.84
N LEU A 36 -9.07 -0.02 -3.45
CA LEU A 36 -8.15 0.11 -4.58
C LEU A 36 -6.84 0.72 -4.06
N ASP A 37 -5.76 -0.05 -4.09
CA ASP A 37 -4.42 0.36 -3.67
C ASP A 37 -3.53 0.60 -4.91
N VAL A 38 -3.27 1.87 -5.23
CA VAL A 38 -2.54 2.29 -6.45
C VAL A 38 -1.15 2.76 -6.07
N GLY A 39 -0.12 2.20 -6.71
CA GLY A 39 1.26 2.40 -6.29
C GLY A 39 1.54 1.65 -4.98
N CYS A 40 1.02 0.42 -4.89
CA CYS A 40 1.03 -0.37 -3.67
C CYS A 40 2.44 -0.84 -3.26
N GLY A 41 3.46 -0.66 -4.10
CA GLY A 41 4.81 -1.14 -3.87
C GLY A 41 4.80 -2.65 -3.59
N ALA A 42 5.35 -3.06 -2.44
CA ALA A 42 5.35 -4.46 -2.01
C ALA A 42 3.99 -4.99 -1.54
N GLY A 43 2.96 -4.13 -1.43
CA GLY A 43 1.59 -4.54 -1.12
C GLY A 43 1.26 -4.63 0.38
N ASP A 44 2.01 -3.97 1.26
CA ASP A 44 1.81 -4.06 2.72
C ASP A 44 0.40 -3.60 3.15
N LEU A 45 -0.11 -2.51 2.58
CA LEU A 45 -1.47 -2.01 2.85
C LEU A 45 -2.53 -3.01 2.32
N ALA A 46 -2.36 -3.49 1.09
CA ALA A 46 -3.24 -4.48 0.50
C ALA A 46 -3.36 -5.75 1.36
N ALA A 47 -2.23 -6.32 1.80
CA ALA A 47 -2.21 -7.52 2.64
C ALA A 47 -2.90 -7.29 4.00
N ARG A 48 -2.71 -6.11 4.60
CA ARG A 48 -3.37 -5.73 5.86
C ARG A 48 -4.88 -5.56 5.68
N ALA A 49 -5.30 -4.95 4.57
CA ALA A 49 -6.70 -4.75 4.23
C ALA A 49 -7.43 -6.06 3.96
N GLU A 50 -6.80 -6.99 3.22
CA GLU A 50 -7.33 -8.35 3.01
C GLU A 50 -7.47 -9.11 4.33
N SER A 51 -6.46 -9.03 5.20
CA SER A 51 -6.51 -9.63 6.54
C SER A 51 -7.64 -9.06 7.41
N ALA A 52 -8.04 -7.81 7.17
CA ALA A 52 -9.20 -7.17 7.78
C ALA A 52 -10.54 -7.53 7.11
N GLY A 53 -10.54 -8.45 6.13
CA GLY A 53 -11.74 -8.94 5.45
C GLY A 53 -12.22 -8.08 4.29
N ARG A 54 -11.38 -7.18 3.77
CA ARG A 54 -11.73 -6.32 2.63
C ARG A 54 -11.51 -7.02 1.30
N SER A 55 -12.25 -6.59 0.28
CA SER A 55 -11.98 -6.95 -1.10
C SER A 55 -10.97 -5.96 -1.68
N VAL A 56 -9.79 -6.42 -2.09
CA VAL A 56 -8.69 -5.53 -2.50
C VAL A 56 -8.36 -5.70 -3.98
N THR A 57 -8.08 -4.58 -4.64
CA THR A 57 -7.41 -4.52 -5.94
C THR A 57 -6.14 -3.70 -5.75
N ALA A 58 -4.97 -4.30 -5.98
CA ALA A 58 -3.67 -3.65 -5.82
C ALA A 58 -2.98 -3.55 -7.18
N ILE A 59 -2.44 -2.38 -7.51
CA ILE A 59 -1.80 -2.12 -8.81
C ILE A 59 -0.47 -1.40 -8.59
N GLU A 60 0.61 -2.00 -9.07
CA GLU A 60 1.95 -1.42 -9.11
C GLU A 60 2.50 -1.44 -10.55
N PRO A 61 2.65 -0.28 -11.23
CA PRO A 61 3.00 -0.22 -12.65
C PRO A 61 4.45 -0.56 -13.02
N TRP A 62 5.35 -0.84 -12.05
CA TRP A 62 6.75 -1.19 -12.33
C TRP A 62 7.07 -2.68 -12.23
N HIS A 63 6.04 -3.54 -12.12
CA HIS A 63 6.21 -4.99 -12.08
C HIS A 63 5.45 -5.69 -13.21
#